data_AF-A0A5C4RKD3-F1
#
_entry.id   AF-A0A5C4RKD3-F1
#
_cell.length_a   1.000
_cell.length_b   1.000
_cell.length_c   1.000
_cell.angle_alpha   90.00
_cell.angle_beta   90.00
_cell.angle_gamma   90.00
#
_symmetry.space_group_name_H-M   'P 1'
#
loop_
_entity.id
_entity.type
_entity.pdbx_description
1 polymer ?
#
loop_
_entity_poly.entity_id
_entity_poly.type
_entity_poly.pdbx_seq_one_letter_code
_entity_poly.pdbx_strand_id
1 'polypeptide(L)' 'KEQLGTLIITKKGIFDGENQDDIDKANDVEIQLVNLGLLPLITEV' A
#
# COMPACT_ATOMS: atom_id res chain seq x y z
N LYS A 1 -12.83 19.24 -11.84
CA LYS A 1 -12.17 18.80 -10.59
C LYS A 1 -11.01 17.92 -11.00
N GLU A 2 -9.79 18.29 -10.63
CA GLU A 2 -8.60 17.48 -10.93
C GLU A 2 -8.45 16.39 -9.86
N GLN A 3 -7.91 15.23 -10.27
CA GLN A 3 -7.60 14.15 -9.34
C GLN A 3 -6.33 14.51 -8.57
N LEU A 4 -6.42 14.56 -7.24
CA LEU A 4 -5.30 14.92 -6.37
C LEU A 4 -4.37 13.72 -6.07
N GLY A 5 -4.89 12.49 -6.16
CA GLY A 5 -4.13 11.28 -5.83
C GLY A 5 -5.00 10.03 -5.85
N THR A 6 -4.48 8.96 -5.26
CA THR A 6 -5.11 7.64 -5.21
C THR A 6 -5.00 7.07 -3.79
N LEU A 7 -6.12 6.62 -3.22
CA LEU A 7 -6.15 5.86 -1.98
C LEU A 7 -6.11 4.36 -2.31
N ILE A 8 -5.15 3.63 -1.76
CA ILE A 8 -4.98 2.19 -1.98
C ILE A 8 -5.52 1.44 -0.76
N ILE A 9 -6.40 0.46 -0.98
CA ILE A 9 -7.08 -0.29 0.09
C ILE A 9 -6.82 -1.79 -0.14
N THR A 10 -6.21 -2.46 0.83
CA THR A 10 -5.79 -3.87 0.74
C THR A 10 -6.85 -4.86 1.24
N LYS A 11 -7.80 -4.39 2.07
CA LYS A 11 -8.86 -5.21 2.64
C LYS A 11 -10.21 -4.49 2.71
N LYS A 12 -11.28 -5.24 2.49
CA LYS A 12 -12.63 -4.83 2.87
C LYS A 12 -12.86 -5.16 4.34
N GLY A 13 -13.21 -4.15 5.14
CA GLY A 13 -13.44 -4.30 6.59
C GLY A 13 -12.26 -3.81 7.41
N ILE A 14 -12.06 -4.41 8.58
CA ILE A 14 -10.99 -4.04 9.51
C ILE A 14 -9.71 -4.80 9.14
N PHE A 15 -8.61 -4.06 9.01
CA PHE A 15 -7.27 -4.62 8.87
C PHE A 15 -6.78 -5.09 10.24
N ASP A 16 -6.24 -6.30 10.29
CA ASP A 16 -5.67 -6.90 11.49
C ASP A 16 -4.17 -7.10 11.31
N GLY A 17 -3.38 -6.36 12.09
CA GLY A 17 -1.91 -6.39 12.03
C GLY A 17 -1.26 -7.63 12.64
N GLU A 18 -2.04 -8.54 13.23
CA GLU A 18 -1.58 -9.86 13.65
C GLU A 18 -2.02 -10.97 12.68
N ASN A 19 -2.87 -10.63 11.69
CA ASN A 19 -3.37 -11.57 10.70
C ASN A 19 -2.43 -11.66 9.50
N GLN A 20 -1.84 -12.84 9.29
CA GLN A 20 -0.87 -13.04 8.21
C GLN A 20 -1.44 -12.77 6.80
N ASP A 21 -2.70 -13.09 6.53
CA ASP A 21 -3.31 -12.85 5.21
C ASP A 21 -3.49 -11.35 4.92
N ASP A 22 -3.70 -10.54 5.95
CA ASP A 22 -3.82 -9.09 5.83
C ASP A 22 -2.45 -8.46 5.57
N ILE A 23 -1.45 -8.91 6.33
CA ILE A 23 -0.05 -8.50 6.20
C ILE A 23 0.48 -8.85 4.81
N ASP A 24 0.30 -10.10 4.36
CA ASP A 24 0.82 -10.57 3.07
C ASP A 24 0.23 -9.76 1.91
N LYS A 25 -1.08 -9.49 1.94
CA LYS A 25 -1.73 -8.65 0.92
C LYS A 25 -1.21 -7.21 0.92
N ALA A 26 -0.93 -6.64 2.09
CA ALA A 26 -0.36 -5.30 2.18
C ALA A 26 1.06 -5.27 1.63
N ASN A 27 1.90 -6.24 2.02
CA ASN A 27 3.28 -6.36 1.55
C ASN A 27 3.34 -6.55 0.03
N ASP A 28 2.46 -7.37 -0.56
CA ASP A 28 2.40 -7.59 -2.00
C ASP A 28 2.13 -6.28 -2.78
N VAL A 29 1.27 -5.42 -2.23
CA VAL A 29 0.99 -4.10 -2.81
C VAL A 29 2.20 -3.18 -2.68
N GLU A 30 2.86 -3.16 -1.53
CA GLU A 30 4.06 -2.35 -1.31
C GLU A 30 5.18 -2.74 -2.27
N ILE A 31 5.44 -4.05 -2.43
CA ILE A 31 6.42 -4.57 -3.39
C ILE A 31 6.07 -4.14 -4.83
N GLN A 32 4.79 -4.20 -5.22
CA GLN A 32 4.36 -3.74 -6.54
C GLN A 32 4.58 -2.23 -6.73
N LEU A 33 4.28 -1.41 -5.74
CA LEU A 33 4.50 0.04 -5.82
C LEU A 33 5.99 0.39 -5.91
N VAL A 34 6.84 -0.33 -5.18
CA VAL A 34 8.31 -0.20 -5.30
C VAL A 34 8.77 -0.59 -6.70
N ASN A 35 8.32 -1.72 -7.23
CA ASN A 35 8.68 -2.18 -8.58
C ASN A 35 8.25 -1.21 -9.68
N LEU A 36 7.16 -0.47 -9.46
CA LEU A 36 6.68 0.58 -10.36
C LEU A 36 7.39 1.94 -10.15
N GLY A 37 8.24 2.06 -9.14
CA GLY A 37 8.90 3.33 -8.77
C GLY A 37 7.94 4.37 -8.19
N LEU A 38 6.80 3.93 -7.66
CA LEU A 38 5.73 4.79 -7.13
C LEU A 38 5.79 4.94 -5.60
N LEU A 39 6.58 4.11 -4.91
CA LEU A 39 6.80 4.20 -3.47
C LEU A 39 8.19 4.81 -3.18
N PRO A 40 8.27 6.10 -2.80
CA PRO A 40 9.54 6.76 -2.51
C PRO A 40 10.15 6.26 -1.20
N LEU A 41 11.47 6.45 -1.04
CA LEU A 41 12.10 6.25 0.26
C LEU A 41 11.69 7.37 1.22
N ILE A 42 11.62 7.07 2.51
CA ILE A 42 11.26 8.07 3.54
C ILE A 42 12.23 9.26 3.54
N THR A 43 13.50 9.05 3.21
CA THR A 43 14.51 10.11 3.14
C THR A 43 14.38 11.02 1.92
N GLU A 44 13.54 10.66 0.95
CA GLU A 44 13.31 11.42 -0.29
C GLU A 44 12.07 12.32 -0.19
N VAL A 45 11.36 12.30 0.94
CA VAL A 45 10.14 13.07 1.22
C VAL A 45 10.44 14.27 2.12
#